data_AF-D8MAX8-F1
#
_entry.id   AF-D8MAX8-F1
#
_cell.length_a   1.000
_cell.length_b   1.000
_cell.length_c   1.000
_cell.angle_alpha   90.00
_cell.angle_beta   90.00
_cell.angle_gamma   90.00
#
_symmetry.space_group_name_H-M   'P 1'
#
loop_
_entity.id
_entity.type
_entity.pdbx_description
1 polymer ?
#
loop_
_entity_poly.entity_id
_entity_poly.type
_entity_poly.pdbx_seq_one_letter_code
_entity_poly.pdbx_strand_id
1 'polypeptide(L)'
;MNRTEVQFYYQNEQELIHFDEIAKETNKAHQLIHHYIDYSQLITDRHRVRWEHGDWSEKTDLMLLLLSSVMKTGQFNEYAFADIITRYKYEGVTLFEDQAGFGLIKTLNILANTEQFAHAPTECSKTVWEKSNEMNLESQCIPHSMLLPILFFDDSVRITENVIGCCKTTHYDLRCIGISLLLARVLCHTLAELNKEEPTSQTRCQYMKEEYSNVKKYFQEQKDQAIMERILEVKDDWSDLLSIRNEIEEKQLYLCLILVDLKYRGEVYECFLYAAFFYVYDYPYINAMMRVGN
;
A
#
# COMPACT_ATOMS: atom_id res chain seq x y z
N MET A 1 -18.21 7.82 -40.31
CA MET A 1 -19.15 8.00 -39.18
C MET A 1 -18.41 8.73 -38.08
N ASN A 2 -19.00 9.83 -37.63
CA ASN A 2 -18.31 11.01 -37.10
C ASN A 2 -17.70 10.80 -35.70
N ARG A 3 -16.53 11.41 -35.52
CA ARG A 3 -15.95 11.80 -34.23
C ARG A 3 -16.87 12.85 -33.61
N THR A 4 -17.37 12.59 -32.40
CA THR A 4 -18.05 13.61 -31.60
C THR A 4 -17.06 14.10 -30.56
N GLU A 5 -16.70 15.38 -30.69
CA GLU A 5 -15.94 16.16 -29.73
C GLU A 5 -16.71 16.24 -28.41
N VAL A 6 -16.05 15.94 -27.29
CA VAL A 6 -16.54 16.29 -25.97
C VAL A 6 -15.82 17.56 -25.56
N GLN A 7 -16.56 18.67 -25.55
CA GLN A 7 -16.11 19.99 -25.09
C GLN A 7 -15.86 19.94 -23.58
N PHE A 8 -14.68 20.38 -23.15
CA PHE A 8 -14.37 20.67 -21.76
C PHE A 8 -15.00 22.03 -21.40
N TYR A 9 -15.96 22.03 -20.47
CA TYR A 9 -16.39 23.26 -19.81
C TYR A 9 -15.45 23.54 -18.63
N TYR A 10 -14.54 24.51 -18.83
CA TYR A 10 -13.97 25.27 -17.72
C TYR A 10 -15.07 26.21 -17.21
N GLN A 11 -15.49 26.06 -15.96
CA GLN A 11 -16.27 27.09 -15.26
C GLN A 11 -15.71 27.35 -13.86
N ASN A 12 -15.36 28.62 -13.67
CA ASN A 12 -15.25 29.40 -12.43
C ASN A 12 -13.96 29.30 -11.60
N GLU A 13 -12.99 30.12 -12.00
CA GLU A 13 -12.06 30.81 -11.11
C GLU A 13 -12.82 31.80 -10.21
N GLN A 14 -13.35 31.35 -9.06
CA GLN A 14 -13.74 32.26 -7.96
C GLN A 14 -14.15 31.46 -6.71
N GLU A 15 -13.20 30.85 -6.02
CA GLU A 15 -13.36 30.43 -4.62
C GLU A 15 -11.98 30.19 -3.97
N LEU A 16 -11.19 31.27 -3.88
CA LEU A 16 -10.05 31.35 -2.97
C LEU A 16 -10.61 31.56 -1.55
N ILE A 17 -11.10 30.47 -0.94
CA ILE A 17 -11.48 30.45 0.46
C ILE A 17 -10.18 30.34 1.28
N HIS A 18 -10.02 31.24 2.26
CA HIS A 18 -8.86 31.31 3.14
C HIS A 18 -8.69 30.01 3.95
N PHE A 19 -7.75 29.16 3.53
CA PHE A 19 -7.42 27.87 4.16
C PHE A 19 -7.09 27.97 5.67
N ASP A 20 -6.65 29.13 6.15
CA ASP A 20 -6.25 29.36 7.54
C ASP A 20 -7.41 29.40 8.55
N GLU A 21 -8.63 29.71 8.10
CA GLU A 21 -9.80 29.77 9.01
C GLU A 21 -10.43 28.38 9.23
N ILE A 22 -10.40 27.50 8.22
CA ILE A 22 -10.91 26.12 8.30
C ILE A 22 -10.05 25.29 9.27
N ALA A 23 -8.74 25.50 9.29
CA ALA A 23 -7.82 24.82 10.21
C ALA A 23 -8.05 25.16 11.70
N LYS A 24 -8.73 26.27 12.02
CA LYS A 24 -9.07 26.61 13.41
C LYS A 24 -10.38 25.96 13.88
N GLU A 25 -11.26 25.56 12.97
CA GLU A 25 -12.52 24.88 13.31
C GLU A 25 -12.39 23.36 13.39
N THR A 26 -11.36 22.76 12.78
CA THR A 26 -11.14 21.29 12.76
C THR A 26 -10.90 20.66 14.14
N ASN A 27 -10.52 21.42 15.16
CA ASN A 27 -10.46 20.91 16.55
C ASN A 27 -11.86 20.62 17.15
N LYS A 28 -12.95 21.11 16.54
CA LYS A 28 -14.34 20.78 16.92
C LYS A 28 -14.97 19.65 16.10
N ALA A 29 -14.32 19.19 15.02
CA ALA A 29 -14.86 18.21 14.08
C ALA A 29 -14.78 16.73 14.56
N HIS A 30 -14.46 16.49 15.84
CA HIS A 30 -14.59 15.16 16.45
C HIS A 30 -16.06 14.71 16.59
N GLN A 31 -17.03 15.61 16.39
CA GLN A 31 -18.45 15.29 16.48
C GLN A 31 -19.01 14.86 15.12
N LEU A 32 -19.04 13.54 14.95
CA LEU A 32 -20.03 12.77 14.19
C LEU A 32 -20.16 13.09 12.68
N ILE A 33 -19.39 12.36 11.89
CA ILE A 33 -19.71 12.19 10.47
C ILE A 33 -20.95 11.27 10.39
N HIS A 34 -22.13 11.87 10.32
CA HIS A 34 -23.42 11.17 10.20
C HIS A 34 -23.81 10.84 8.75
N HIS A 35 -23.04 11.26 7.75
CA HIS A 35 -23.28 10.92 6.36
C HIS A 35 -22.45 9.70 5.97
N TYR A 36 -23.11 8.56 5.82
CA TYR A 36 -22.54 7.40 5.14
C TYR A 36 -22.36 7.74 3.65
N ILE A 37 -21.27 7.27 3.06
CA ILE A 37 -21.00 7.42 1.63
C ILE A 37 -22.12 6.73 0.85
N ASP A 38 -22.82 7.49 0.00
CA ASP A 38 -23.70 6.90 -1.00
C ASP A 38 -22.84 6.47 -2.20
N TYR A 39 -22.88 5.18 -2.50
CA TYR A 39 -22.17 4.58 -3.64
C TYR A 39 -22.48 5.28 -4.97
N SER A 40 -23.66 5.89 -5.12
CA SER A 40 -24.02 6.67 -6.30
C SER A 40 -23.15 7.91 -6.54
N GLN A 41 -22.44 8.38 -5.51
CA GLN A 41 -21.54 9.53 -5.55
C GLN A 41 -20.12 9.16 -5.98
N LEU A 42 -19.79 7.86 -6.06
CA LEU A 42 -18.48 7.41 -6.47
C LEU A 42 -18.29 7.58 -7.98
N ILE A 43 -17.13 8.11 -8.38
CA ILE A 43 -16.77 8.26 -9.79
C ILE A 43 -16.60 6.87 -10.41
N THR A 44 -17.46 6.54 -11.38
CA THR A 44 -17.35 5.32 -12.18
C THR A 44 -16.50 5.59 -13.42
N ASP A 45 -15.35 4.94 -13.52
CA ASP A 45 -14.49 4.95 -14.71
C ASP A 45 -14.41 3.54 -15.34
N ARG A 46 -13.79 3.43 -16.52
CA ARG A 46 -13.64 2.16 -17.25
C ARG A 46 -13.01 1.04 -16.41
N HIS A 47 -12.18 1.39 -15.44
CA HIS A 47 -11.56 0.43 -14.54
C HIS A 47 -12.55 0.02 -13.44
N ARG A 48 -13.12 0.97 -12.69
CA ARG A 48 -13.97 0.73 -11.52
C ARG A 48 -15.31 0.05 -11.83
N VAL A 49 -15.86 0.23 -13.04
CA VAL A 49 -17.10 -0.44 -13.47
C VAL A 49 -17.01 -1.97 -13.55
N ARG A 50 -15.82 -2.55 -13.37
CA ARG A 50 -15.62 -4.00 -13.35
C ARG A 50 -16.00 -4.64 -12.02
N TRP A 51 -16.09 -3.86 -10.95
CA TRP A 51 -16.39 -4.32 -9.59
C TRP A 51 -17.81 -3.94 -9.19
N GLU A 52 -18.44 -4.77 -8.37
CA GLU A 52 -19.70 -4.39 -7.73
C GLU A 52 -19.45 -3.33 -6.64
N HIS A 53 -20.47 -2.57 -6.28
CA HIS A 53 -20.32 -1.55 -5.24
C HIS A 53 -20.06 -2.20 -3.89
N GLY A 54 -18.96 -1.79 -3.24
CA GLY A 54 -18.53 -2.38 -1.97
C GLY A 54 -17.69 -3.65 -2.13
N ASP A 55 -17.42 -4.06 -3.36
CA ASP A 55 -16.56 -5.20 -3.64
C ASP A 55 -15.07 -4.88 -3.42
N TRP A 56 -14.29 -5.93 -3.17
CA TRP A 56 -12.87 -5.82 -2.93
C TRP A 56 -12.07 -5.81 -4.25
N SER A 57 -10.81 -5.38 -4.17
CA SER A 57 -9.90 -5.35 -5.32
C SER A 57 -8.90 -6.51 -5.26
N GLU A 58 -8.04 -6.62 -6.27
CA GLU A 58 -7.05 -7.70 -6.38
C GLU A 58 -6.15 -7.82 -5.15
N LYS A 59 -5.90 -6.70 -4.45
CA LYS A 59 -5.09 -6.65 -3.23
C LYS A 59 -5.68 -7.54 -2.13
N THR A 60 -6.99 -7.44 -1.90
CA THR A 60 -7.67 -8.23 -0.87
C THR A 60 -7.80 -9.68 -1.31
N ASP A 61 -8.14 -9.90 -2.58
CA ASP A 61 -8.35 -11.23 -3.16
C ASP A 61 -7.10 -12.10 -3.08
N LEU A 62 -5.98 -11.58 -3.58
CA LEU A 62 -4.70 -12.29 -3.54
C LEU A 62 -4.20 -12.49 -2.11
N MET A 63 -4.45 -11.52 -1.23
CA MET A 63 -4.14 -11.64 0.19
C MET A 63 -4.94 -12.78 0.84
N LEU A 64 -6.25 -12.91 0.57
CA LEU A 64 -7.10 -13.98 1.10
C LEU A 64 -6.74 -15.37 0.53
N LEU A 65 -6.47 -15.44 -0.79
CA LEU A 65 -6.03 -16.67 -1.43
C LEU A 65 -4.69 -17.17 -0.87
N LEU A 66 -3.74 -16.26 -0.69
CA LEU A 66 -2.45 -16.57 -0.07
C LEU A 66 -2.62 -17.00 1.39
N LEU A 67 -3.41 -16.28 2.19
CA LEU A 67 -3.70 -16.63 3.58
C LEU A 67 -4.31 -18.04 3.68
N SER A 68 -5.30 -18.33 2.84
CA SER A 68 -5.95 -19.65 2.77
C SER A 68 -4.94 -20.76 2.45
N SER A 69 -4.03 -20.51 1.51
CA SER A 69 -2.95 -21.43 1.15
C SER A 69 -2.06 -21.72 2.35
N VAL A 70 -1.58 -20.67 3.03
CA VAL A 70 -0.69 -20.81 4.21
C VAL A 70 -1.38 -21.49 5.38
N MET A 71 -2.67 -21.21 5.62
CA MET A 71 -3.43 -21.90 6.67
C MET A 71 -3.59 -23.39 6.39
N LYS A 72 -3.72 -23.79 5.12
CA LYS A 72 -3.86 -25.21 4.72
C LYS A 72 -2.54 -25.96 4.81
N THR A 73 -1.43 -25.33 4.47
CA THR A 73 -0.10 -25.96 4.43
C THR A 73 0.70 -25.78 5.72
N GLY A 74 0.34 -24.80 6.54
CA GLY A 74 1.08 -24.38 7.74
C GLY A 74 2.31 -23.51 7.46
N GLN A 75 2.61 -23.19 6.19
CA GLN A 75 3.81 -22.43 5.82
C GLN A 75 3.63 -21.67 4.50
N PHE A 76 4.32 -20.53 4.37
CA PHE A 76 4.44 -19.83 3.10
C PHE A 76 5.23 -20.66 2.08
N ASN A 77 4.83 -20.57 0.81
CA ASN A 77 5.52 -21.19 -0.31
C ASN A 77 5.39 -20.28 -1.54
N GLU A 78 6.54 -19.84 -2.07
CA GLU A 78 6.64 -18.91 -3.19
C GLU A 78 6.03 -19.48 -4.48
N TYR A 79 6.16 -20.78 -4.74
CA TYR A 79 5.59 -21.45 -5.91
C TYR A 79 4.06 -21.50 -5.83
N ALA A 80 3.52 -21.79 -4.64
CA ALA A 80 2.08 -21.75 -4.41
C ALA A 80 1.52 -20.34 -4.59
N PHE A 81 2.25 -19.32 -4.15
CA PHE A 81 1.81 -17.93 -4.34
C PHE A 81 1.87 -17.51 -5.83
N ALA A 82 2.91 -17.93 -6.54
CA ALA A 82 3.02 -17.69 -7.99
C ALA A 82 1.91 -18.37 -8.78
N ASP A 83 1.56 -19.61 -8.41
CA ASP A 83 0.40 -20.33 -8.97
C ASP A 83 -0.91 -19.59 -8.71
N ILE A 84 -1.14 -19.15 -7.47
CA ILE A 84 -2.32 -18.34 -7.09
C ILE A 84 -2.45 -17.10 -7.97
N ILE A 85 -1.38 -16.32 -8.15
CA ILE A 85 -1.39 -15.11 -8.98
C ILE A 85 -1.67 -15.46 -10.45
N THR A 86 -1.07 -16.55 -10.94
CA THR A 86 -1.20 -16.98 -12.33
C THR A 86 -2.63 -17.41 -12.64
N ARG A 87 -3.27 -18.15 -11.72
CA ARG A 87 -4.66 -18.60 -11.86
C ARG A 87 -5.67 -17.48 -11.62
N TYR A 88 -5.45 -16.60 -10.64
CA TYR A 88 -6.35 -15.47 -10.33
C TYR A 88 -6.66 -14.61 -11.56
N LYS A 89 -5.69 -14.43 -12.47
CA LYS A 89 -5.88 -13.73 -13.75
C LYS A 89 -7.02 -14.30 -14.61
N TYR A 90 -7.32 -15.60 -14.48
CA TYR A 90 -8.32 -16.32 -15.27
C TYR A 90 -9.55 -16.73 -14.46
N GLU A 91 -9.35 -17.00 -13.17
CA GLU A 91 -10.34 -17.64 -12.29
C GLU A 91 -10.96 -16.68 -11.26
N GLY A 92 -10.33 -15.51 -11.01
CA GLY A 92 -10.72 -14.65 -9.89
C GLY A 92 -10.55 -15.34 -8.53
N VAL A 93 -11.36 -14.93 -7.55
CA VAL A 93 -11.43 -15.61 -6.24
C VAL A 93 -12.36 -16.81 -6.32
N THR A 94 -11.86 -18.00 -6.01
CA THR A 94 -12.65 -19.25 -6.02
C THR A 94 -13.07 -19.73 -4.63
N LEU A 95 -12.67 -19.01 -3.57
CA LEU A 95 -12.98 -19.37 -2.18
C LEU A 95 -14.44 -19.06 -1.79
N PHE A 96 -15.06 -18.10 -2.46
CA PHE A 96 -16.44 -17.68 -2.27
C PHE A 96 -17.13 -17.64 -3.64
N GLU A 97 -18.46 -17.58 -3.68
CA GLU A 97 -19.24 -17.39 -4.92
C GLU A 97 -19.11 -15.94 -5.45
N ASP A 98 -17.89 -15.41 -5.45
CA ASP A 98 -17.57 -14.11 -6.01
C ASP A 98 -17.40 -14.26 -7.52
N GLN A 99 -18.17 -13.47 -8.27
CA GLN A 99 -18.17 -13.44 -9.74
C GLN A 99 -17.83 -12.04 -10.27
N ALA A 100 -17.43 -11.14 -9.38
CA ALA A 100 -17.15 -9.75 -9.71
C ALA A 100 -15.77 -9.60 -10.38
N GLY A 101 -15.36 -8.35 -10.58
CA GLY A 101 -14.21 -8.01 -11.40
C GLY A 101 -12.90 -8.59 -10.86
N PHE A 102 -12.14 -9.27 -11.72
CA PHE A 102 -10.77 -9.69 -11.40
C PHE A 102 -9.78 -9.13 -12.42
N GLY A 103 -8.57 -8.82 -11.98
CA GLY A 103 -7.52 -8.29 -12.84
C GLY A 103 -6.25 -7.95 -12.07
N LEU A 104 -5.11 -8.08 -12.74
CA LEU A 104 -3.81 -7.81 -12.14
C LEU A 104 -3.29 -6.44 -12.57
N ILE A 105 -2.69 -5.71 -11.63
CA ILE A 105 -1.92 -4.51 -11.94
C ILE A 105 -0.64 -4.87 -12.72
N LYS A 106 0.03 -3.86 -13.28
CA LYS A 106 1.15 -3.98 -14.22
C LYS A 106 2.17 -5.06 -13.82
N THR A 107 2.79 -4.96 -12.65
CA THR A 107 3.86 -5.89 -12.24
C THR A 107 3.36 -7.32 -12.10
N LEU A 108 2.26 -7.51 -11.36
CA LEU A 108 1.68 -8.84 -11.17
C LEU A 108 1.18 -9.43 -12.49
N ASN A 109 0.65 -8.60 -13.39
CA ASN A 109 0.22 -9.04 -14.72
C ASN A 109 1.43 -9.48 -15.57
N ILE A 110 2.55 -8.76 -15.54
CA ILE A 110 3.78 -9.18 -16.24
C ILE A 110 4.24 -10.54 -15.70
N LEU A 111 4.26 -10.71 -14.37
CA LEU A 111 4.67 -11.96 -13.73
C LEU A 111 3.73 -13.12 -14.07
N ALA A 112 2.42 -12.93 -13.96
CA ALA A 112 1.42 -13.95 -14.30
C ALA A 112 1.46 -14.38 -15.78
N ASN A 113 2.01 -13.55 -16.68
CA ASN A 113 2.21 -13.88 -18.09
C ASN A 113 3.61 -14.41 -18.40
N THR A 114 4.50 -14.47 -17.41
CA THR A 114 5.86 -15.01 -17.58
C THR A 114 5.81 -16.52 -17.42
N GLU A 115 6.15 -17.26 -18.48
CA GLU A 115 6.06 -18.73 -18.53
C GLU A 115 6.76 -19.43 -17.36
N GLN A 116 7.92 -18.92 -16.94
CA GLN A 116 8.72 -19.50 -15.87
C GLN A 116 8.26 -19.08 -14.46
N PHE A 117 7.26 -18.21 -14.32
CA PHE A 117 6.91 -17.62 -13.01
C PHE A 117 6.50 -18.65 -11.97
N ALA A 118 5.72 -19.66 -12.34
CA ALA A 118 5.33 -20.75 -11.45
C ALA A 118 6.50 -21.68 -11.05
N HIS A 119 7.63 -21.61 -11.76
CA HIS A 119 8.80 -22.48 -11.56
C HIS A 119 10.02 -21.76 -10.98
N ALA A 120 10.12 -20.45 -11.16
CA ALA A 120 11.23 -19.64 -10.68
C ALA A 120 10.74 -18.23 -10.28
N PRO A 121 9.79 -18.12 -9.32
CA PRO A 121 9.07 -16.88 -9.07
C PRO A 121 9.98 -15.71 -8.65
N THR A 122 10.94 -15.99 -7.77
CA THR A 122 11.90 -14.99 -7.31
C THR A 122 12.79 -14.46 -8.44
N GLU A 123 13.28 -15.33 -9.32
CA GLU A 123 14.12 -14.93 -10.45
C GLU A 123 13.31 -14.13 -11.49
N CYS A 124 12.05 -14.52 -11.72
CA CYS A 124 11.14 -13.76 -12.57
C CYS A 124 10.86 -12.37 -11.99
N SER A 125 10.56 -12.25 -10.69
CA SER A 125 10.35 -10.96 -10.02
C SER A 125 11.60 -10.08 -10.09
N LYS A 126 12.78 -10.66 -9.85
CA LYS A 126 14.07 -9.97 -10.00
C LYS A 126 14.27 -9.46 -11.42
N THR A 127 13.99 -10.29 -12.43
CA THR A 127 14.11 -9.89 -13.84
C THR A 127 13.15 -8.74 -14.18
N VAL A 128 11.92 -8.76 -13.66
CA VAL A 128 10.96 -7.66 -13.85
C VAL A 128 11.44 -6.38 -13.18
N TRP A 129 12.00 -6.48 -11.97
CA TRP A 129 12.60 -5.36 -11.25
C TRP A 129 13.80 -4.77 -12.01
N GLU A 130 14.75 -5.59 -12.48
CA GLU A 130 15.90 -5.13 -13.29
C GLU A 130 15.44 -4.46 -14.59
N LYS A 131 14.45 -5.03 -15.29
CA LYS A 131 13.86 -4.45 -16.51
C LYS A 131 13.11 -3.14 -16.25
N SER A 132 12.69 -2.89 -15.01
CA SER A 132 12.10 -1.62 -14.60
C SER A 132 13.15 -0.55 -14.24
N ASN A 133 14.44 -0.83 -14.48
CA ASN A 133 15.58 -0.04 -13.99
C ASN A 133 15.60 0.08 -12.46
N GLU A 134 15.17 -0.96 -11.75
CA GLU A 134 15.10 -0.97 -10.29
C GLU A 134 14.14 0.09 -9.71
N MET A 135 13.06 0.41 -10.43
CA MET A 135 12.10 1.47 -10.08
C MET A 135 10.69 0.96 -9.78
N ASN A 136 10.55 -0.33 -9.53
CA ASN A 136 9.26 -0.97 -9.27
C ASN A 136 8.82 -0.85 -7.80
N LEU A 137 8.50 0.37 -7.36
CA LEU A 137 8.10 0.72 -6.00
C LEU A 137 6.58 0.67 -5.76
N GLU A 138 5.96 -0.38 -6.28
CA GLU A 138 4.53 -0.65 -6.19
C GLU A 138 4.12 -1.08 -4.76
N SER A 139 3.01 -0.51 -4.26
CA SER A 139 2.50 -0.77 -2.90
C SER A 139 1.88 -2.17 -2.71
N GLN A 140 1.64 -2.89 -3.82
CA GLN A 140 0.96 -4.18 -3.86
C GLN A 140 1.70 -5.29 -3.10
N CYS A 141 3.00 -5.12 -2.83
CA CYS A 141 3.76 -6.03 -1.97
C CYS A 141 3.29 -6.03 -0.50
N ILE A 142 2.76 -4.89 -0.02
CA ILE A 142 2.35 -4.69 1.37
C ILE A 142 1.16 -5.58 1.75
N PRO A 143 -0.03 -5.49 1.10
CA PRO A 143 -1.21 -6.23 1.55
C PRO A 143 -0.99 -7.74 1.61
N HIS A 144 -0.32 -8.33 0.60
CA HIS A 144 -0.07 -9.77 0.56
C HIS A 144 0.88 -10.23 1.66
N SER A 145 1.86 -9.39 2.04
CA SER A 145 2.82 -9.71 3.09
C SER A 145 2.33 -9.36 4.51
N MET A 146 1.25 -8.58 4.65
CA MET A 146 0.76 -8.09 5.95
C MET A 146 -0.09 -9.07 6.77
N LEU A 147 -0.81 -10.00 6.14
CA LEU A 147 -1.58 -10.98 6.91
C LEU A 147 -0.79 -12.22 7.32
N LEU A 148 0.29 -12.55 6.60
CA LEU A 148 1.13 -13.69 6.96
C LEU A 148 1.71 -13.59 8.39
N PRO A 149 2.21 -12.42 8.85
CA PRO A 149 2.71 -12.26 10.21
C PRO A 149 1.67 -12.54 11.29
N ILE A 150 0.38 -12.27 11.04
CA ILE A 150 -0.68 -12.50 12.03
C ILE A 150 -0.78 -13.99 12.41
N LEU A 151 -0.55 -14.90 11.46
CA LEU A 151 -0.59 -16.35 11.72
C LEU A 151 0.57 -16.84 12.60
N PHE A 152 1.65 -16.06 12.69
CA PHE A 152 2.92 -16.45 13.30
C PHE A 152 3.49 -15.32 14.17
N PHE A 153 2.62 -14.51 14.79
CA PHE A 153 3.00 -13.25 15.44
C PHE A 153 4.00 -13.44 16.60
N ASP A 154 4.11 -14.67 17.11
CA ASP A 154 5.02 -15.12 18.16
C ASP A 154 6.36 -15.70 17.64
N ASP A 155 6.52 -15.88 16.32
CA ASP A 155 7.71 -16.43 15.66
C ASP A 155 8.37 -15.39 14.73
N SER A 156 9.25 -14.56 15.32
CA SER A 156 9.92 -13.46 14.61
C SER A 156 10.79 -13.89 13.42
N VAL A 157 11.35 -15.11 13.47
CA VAL A 157 12.15 -15.67 12.37
C VAL A 157 11.22 -15.98 11.21
N ARG A 158 10.12 -16.70 11.47
CA ARG A 158 9.14 -17.06 10.45
C ARG A 158 8.43 -15.85 9.85
N ILE A 159 8.11 -14.84 10.65
CA ILE A 159 7.59 -13.55 10.15
C ILE A 159 8.56 -12.97 9.12
N THR A 160 9.85 -12.90 9.48
CA THR A 160 10.88 -12.30 8.63
C THR A 160 11.03 -13.09 7.31
N GLU A 161 11.10 -14.41 7.39
CA GLU A 161 11.23 -15.28 6.22
C GLU A 161 10.00 -15.20 5.30
N ASN A 162 8.79 -15.24 5.86
CA ASN A 162 7.55 -15.18 5.09
C ASN A 162 7.39 -13.84 4.38
N VAL A 163 7.65 -12.72 5.06
CA VAL A 163 7.55 -11.39 4.46
C VAL A 163 8.58 -11.23 3.34
N ILE A 164 9.84 -11.63 3.57
CA ILE A 164 10.88 -11.57 2.54
C ILE A 164 10.50 -12.45 1.34
N GLY A 165 10.06 -13.68 1.58
CA GLY A 165 9.65 -14.61 0.52
C GLY A 165 8.47 -14.09 -0.29
N CYS A 166 7.44 -13.56 0.39
CA CYS A 166 6.27 -12.96 -0.24
C CYS A 166 6.62 -11.75 -1.10
N CYS A 167 7.44 -10.82 -0.58
CA CYS A 167 7.93 -9.69 -1.34
C CYS A 167 8.76 -10.16 -2.54
N LYS A 168 9.77 -11.01 -2.35
CA LYS A 168 10.62 -11.52 -3.45
C LYS A 168 9.87 -12.28 -4.53
N THR A 169 8.69 -12.82 -4.24
CA THR A 169 7.83 -13.49 -5.23
C THR A 169 7.20 -12.48 -6.20
N THR A 170 6.98 -11.23 -5.80
CA THR A 170 6.22 -10.25 -6.61
C THR A 170 6.99 -8.95 -6.86
N HIS A 171 7.66 -8.42 -5.86
CA HIS A 171 8.41 -7.16 -5.85
C HIS A 171 9.79 -7.40 -5.21
N TYR A 172 10.78 -7.71 -6.04
CA TYR A 172 12.15 -8.01 -5.60
C TYR A 172 12.89 -6.80 -4.96
N ASP A 173 12.34 -5.61 -5.08
CA ASP A 173 12.94 -4.38 -4.58
C ASP A 173 13.20 -4.42 -3.06
N LEU A 174 14.43 -4.08 -2.65
CA LEU A 174 14.81 -4.10 -1.24
C LEU A 174 13.96 -3.13 -0.41
N ARG A 175 13.55 -1.99 -0.96
CA ARG A 175 12.75 -0.97 -0.24
C ARG A 175 11.35 -1.51 0.06
N CYS A 176 10.76 -2.25 -0.88
CA CYS A 176 9.50 -2.97 -0.69
C CYS A 176 9.61 -4.00 0.45
N ILE A 177 10.71 -4.76 0.49
CA ILE A 177 10.99 -5.72 1.56
C ILE A 177 11.15 -4.99 2.91
N GLY A 178 11.92 -3.90 2.94
CA GLY A 178 12.19 -3.13 4.16
C GLY A 178 10.92 -2.55 4.78
N ILE A 179 10.08 -1.91 3.97
CA ILE A 179 8.80 -1.35 4.41
C ILE A 179 7.83 -2.45 4.86
N SER A 180 7.72 -3.54 4.10
CA SER A 180 6.84 -4.66 4.47
C SER A 180 7.29 -5.32 5.77
N LEU A 181 8.61 -5.48 6.00
CA LEU A 181 9.11 -6.00 7.27
C LEU A 181 8.82 -5.05 8.44
N LEU A 182 9.00 -3.74 8.23
CA LEU A 182 8.72 -2.74 9.25
C LEU A 182 7.25 -2.77 9.67
N LEU A 183 6.33 -2.72 8.70
CA LEU A 183 4.89 -2.78 8.96
C LEU A 183 4.48 -4.11 9.62
N ALA A 184 5.07 -5.23 9.21
CA ALA A 184 4.80 -6.54 9.79
C ALA A 184 5.14 -6.59 11.28
N ARG A 185 6.29 -6.02 11.66
CA ARG A 185 6.75 -5.99 13.04
C ARG A 185 5.91 -5.07 13.90
N VAL A 186 5.56 -3.88 13.38
CA VAL A 186 4.63 -2.97 14.03
C VAL A 186 3.27 -3.63 14.28
N LEU A 187 2.74 -4.36 13.29
CA LEU A 187 1.51 -5.12 13.44
C LEU A 187 1.65 -6.21 14.53
N CYS A 188 2.69 -7.04 14.48
CA CYS A 188 2.87 -8.12 15.46
C CYS A 188 3.07 -7.58 16.88
N HIS A 189 3.80 -6.48 17.03
CA HIS A 189 3.93 -5.80 18.32
C HIS A 189 2.58 -5.30 18.82
N THR A 190 1.80 -4.62 17.98
CA THR A 190 0.45 -4.17 18.32
C THR A 190 -0.43 -5.33 18.78
N LEU A 191 -0.39 -6.46 18.07
CA LEU A 191 -1.13 -7.68 18.43
C LEU A 191 -0.69 -8.27 19.78
N ALA A 192 0.62 -8.28 20.06
CA ALA A 192 1.16 -8.77 21.32
C ALA A 192 0.80 -7.88 22.53
N GLU A 193 0.55 -6.59 22.28
CA GLU A 193 0.23 -5.60 23.31
C GLU A 193 -1.28 -5.35 23.50
N LEU A 194 -2.18 -6.01 22.74
CA LEU A 194 -3.64 -5.77 22.72
C LEU A 194 -4.35 -5.72 24.09
N ASN A 195 -3.81 -6.41 25.10
CA ASN A 195 -4.42 -6.48 26.43
C ASN A 195 -3.72 -5.57 27.46
N LYS A 196 -2.81 -4.71 27.01
CA LYS A 196 -2.06 -3.78 27.87
C LYS A 196 -2.61 -2.36 27.74
N GLU A 197 -2.10 -1.46 28.57
CA GLU A 197 -2.44 -0.04 28.48
C GLU A 197 -1.97 0.53 27.13
N GLU A 198 -2.84 1.30 26.49
CA GLU A 198 -2.58 1.89 25.18
C GLU A 198 -1.31 2.75 25.21
N PRO A 199 -0.33 2.49 24.33
CA PRO A 199 0.91 3.25 24.30
C PRO A 199 0.66 4.68 23.83
N THR A 200 1.42 5.63 24.40
CA THR A 200 1.39 7.02 23.93
C THR A 200 1.93 7.14 22.50
N SER A 201 1.59 8.23 21.81
CA SER A 201 2.14 8.52 20.47
C SER A 201 3.66 8.59 20.46
N GLN A 202 4.29 9.13 21.52
CA GLN A 202 5.74 9.14 21.65
C GLN A 202 6.32 7.72 21.73
N THR A 203 5.65 6.82 22.46
CA THR A 203 6.06 5.42 22.60
C THR A 203 5.96 4.69 21.26
N ARG A 204 4.84 4.87 20.54
CA ARG A 204 4.65 4.30 19.20
C ARG A 204 5.67 4.82 18.19
N CYS A 205 5.96 6.12 18.21
CA CYS A 205 6.99 6.74 17.36
C CYS A 205 8.38 6.17 17.66
N GLN A 206 8.75 6.05 18.94
CA GLN A 206 10.02 5.49 19.37
C GLN A 206 10.17 4.03 18.91
N TYR A 207 9.15 3.21 19.13
CA TYR A 207 9.13 1.81 18.66
C TYR A 207 9.33 1.71 17.14
N MET A 208 8.63 2.54 16.35
CA MET A 208 8.78 2.53 14.90
C MET A 208 10.20 2.92 14.45
N LYS A 209 10.85 3.87 15.13
CA LYS A 209 12.25 4.26 14.86
C LYS A 209 13.25 3.14 15.20
N GLU A 210 13.00 2.41 16.28
CA GLU A 210 13.78 1.24 16.66
C GLU A 210 13.66 0.14 15.61
N GLU A 211 12.43 -0.17 15.17
CA GLU A 211 12.24 -1.18 14.12
C GLU A 211 12.78 -0.74 12.76
N TYR A 212 12.68 0.54 12.42
CA TYR A 212 13.34 1.06 11.22
C TYR A 212 14.85 0.82 11.27
N SER A 213 15.49 1.02 12.42
CA SER A 213 16.93 0.77 12.60
C SER A 213 17.28 -0.70 12.29
N ASN A 214 16.41 -1.64 12.64
CA ASN A 214 16.59 -3.07 12.35
C ASN A 214 16.46 -3.41 10.86
N VAL A 215 15.67 -2.65 10.10
CA VAL A 215 15.46 -2.84 8.66
C VAL A 215 16.23 -1.85 7.78
N LYS A 216 17.01 -0.93 8.37
CA LYS A 216 17.72 0.13 7.65
C LYS A 216 18.62 -0.38 6.51
N LYS A 217 19.15 -1.61 6.65
CA LYS A 217 19.96 -2.30 5.62
C LYS A 217 19.25 -2.48 4.25
N TYR A 218 17.93 -2.41 4.22
CA TYR A 218 17.13 -2.52 2.99
C TYR A 218 17.01 -1.21 2.20
N PHE A 219 17.43 -0.08 2.80
CA PHE A 219 17.40 1.25 2.19
C PHE A 219 18.84 1.67 1.86
N GLN A 220 19.34 1.22 0.72
CA GLN A 220 20.77 1.36 0.37
C GLN A 220 21.16 2.78 -0.05
N GLU A 221 20.26 3.50 -0.71
CA GLU A 221 20.54 4.85 -1.19
C GLU A 221 20.25 5.91 -0.12
N GLN A 222 21.08 6.95 -0.05
CA GLN A 222 20.92 8.03 0.93
C GLN A 222 19.56 8.73 0.80
N LYS A 223 19.04 8.88 -0.42
CA LYS A 223 17.73 9.49 -0.67
C LYS A 223 16.58 8.70 -0.05
N ASP A 224 16.67 7.37 -0.06
CA ASP A 224 15.65 6.48 0.51
C ASP A 224 15.66 6.59 2.03
N GLN A 225 16.86 6.59 2.63
CA GLN A 225 17.01 6.80 4.06
C GLN A 225 16.48 8.17 4.50
N ALA A 226 16.74 9.22 3.73
CA ALA A 226 16.25 10.57 4.01
C ALA A 226 14.71 10.67 3.93
N ILE A 227 14.07 9.97 2.97
CA ILE A 227 12.60 9.89 2.90
C ILE A 227 12.05 9.17 4.13
N MET A 228 12.62 8.01 4.50
CA MET A 228 12.19 7.25 5.67
C MET A 228 12.35 8.05 6.96
N GLU A 229 13.49 8.71 7.15
CA GLU A 229 13.74 9.58 8.30
C GLU A 229 12.72 10.72 8.36
N ARG A 230 12.39 11.34 7.21
CA ARG A 230 11.35 12.36 7.13
C ARG A 230 9.96 11.84 7.51
N ILE A 231 9.59 10.64 7.07
CA ILE A 231 8.32 9.98 7.42
C ILE A 231 8.26 9.69 8.93
N LEU A 232 9.34 9.20 9.53
CA LEU A 232 9.40 8.87 10.97
C LEU A 232 9.38 10.10 11.89
N GLU A 233 9.54 11.29 11.32
CA GLU A 233 9.44 12.59 11.98
C GLU A 233 8.15 13.34 11.64
N VAL A 234 7.19 12.68 10.96
CA VAL A 234 5.89 13.27 10.68
C VAL A 234 5.24 13.74 11.98
N LYS A 235 4.69 14.96 11.96
CA LYS A 235 3.98 15.56 13.08
C LYS A 235 2.50 15.22 13.02
N ASP A 236 1.79 15.44 14.13
CA ASP A 236 0.32 15.35 14.19
C ASP A 236 -0.32 16.57 13.51
N ASP A 237 -0.02 16.73 12.22
CA ASP A 237 -0.44 17.84 11.37
C ASP A 237 -0.60 17.35 9.94
N TRP A 238 -1.81 17.50 9.40
CA TRP A 238 -2.12 17.14 8.02
C TRP A 238 -1.29 17.93 7.01
N SER A 239 -0.91 19.17 7.33
CA SER A 239 -0.08 20.00 6.45
C SER A 239 1.34 19.42 6.35
N ASP A 240 1.90 18.95 7.47
CA ASP A 240 3.17 18.25 7.50
C ASP A 240 3.09 16.93 6.71
N LEU A 241 2.05 16.13 6.92
CA LEU A 241 1.83 14.89 6.16
C LEU A 241 1.77 15.15 4.65
N LEU A 242 0.98 16.12 4.20
CA LEU A 242 0.85 16.47 2.79
C LEU A 242 2.16 17.02 2.21
N SER A 243 2.94 17.77 3.01
CA SER A 243 4.28 18.19 2.61
C SER A 243 5.20 17.00 2.35
N ILE A 244 5.22 15.99 3.22
CA ILE A 244 6.03 14.78 3.02
C ILE A 244 5.55 14.00 1.79
N ARG A 245 4.24 13.87 1.61
CA ARG A 245 3.65 13.26 0.41
C ARG A 245 4.12 13.96 -0.85
N ASN A 246 4.09 15.30 -0.87
CA ASN A 246 4.57 16.09 -2.00
C ASN A 246 6.08 15.92 -2.19
N GLU A 247 6.89 15.87 -1.14
CA GLU A 247 8.34 15.58 -1.26
C GLU A 247 8.60 14.20 -1.88
N ILE A 248 7.80 13.20 -1.50
CA ILE A 248 7.82 11.86 -2.09
C ILE A 248 7.52 12.00 -3.59
N GLU A 249 6.45 12.67 -4.00
CA GLU A 249 6.07 12.88 -5.41
C GLU A 249 7.07 13.76 -6.22
N GLU A 250 7.62 14.82 -5.64
CA GLU A 250 8.52 15.76 -6.32
C GLU A 250 9.90 15.17 -6.59
N LYS A 251 10.47 14.44 -5.62
CA LYS A 251 11.71 13.67 -5.81
C LYS A 251 11.55 12.58 -6.89
N GLN A 252 10.32 12.30 -7.31
CA GLN A 252 9.98 11.36 -8.38
C GLN A 252 9.81 12.05 -9.74
N LEU A 253 9.34 13.31 -9.78
CA LEU A 253 9.18 14.07 -11.03
C LEU A 253 10.51 14.35 -11.77
N TYR A 254 11.61 14.53 -11.03
CA TYR A 254 12.92 14.84 -11.62
C TYR A 254 13.49 13.68 -12.46
N LEU A 255 13.04 12.44 -12.21
CA LEU A 255 13.42 11.25 -12.98
C LEU A 255 12.57 11.04 -14.25
N CYS A 256 11.27 11.42 -14.20
CA CYS A 256 10.33 11.30 -15.33
C CYS A 256 10.68 12.23 -16.52
N LEU A 257 11.34 13.36 -16.30
CA LEU A 257 11.72 14.28 -17.38
C LEU A 257 12.90 13.76 -18.24
N ILE A 258 13.66 12.77 -17.74
CA ILE A 258 14.79 12.16 -18.47
C ILE A 258 14.37 10.87 -19.18
N LEU A 259 13.35 10.18 -18.67
CA LEU A 259 12.81 8.93 -19.23
C LEU A 259 11.32 9.11 -19.52
N VAL A 260 11.03 9.55 -20.75
CA VAL A 260 9.68 9.60 -21.29
C VAL A 260 9.05 8.21 -21.12
N ASP A 261 7.96 8.11 -20.37
CA ASP A 261 7.02 6.98 -20.32
C ASP A 261 7.06 5.97 -19.14
N LEU A 262 7.73 6.28 -18.02
CA LEU A 262 7.54 5.53 -16.76
C LEU A 262 7.07 6.46 -15.64
N LYS A 263 5.76 6.52 -15.40
CA LYS A 263 5.17 7.12 -14.18
C LYS A 263 5.68 6.34 -12.97
N TYR A 264 6.79 6.80 -12.42
CA TYR A 264 7.35 6.42 -11.14
C TYR A 264 6.42 6.99 -10.06
N ARG A 265 5.88 6.12 -9.21
CA ARG A 265 5.19 6.51 -7.98
C ARG A 265 5.82 5.69 -6.88
N GLY A 266 6.49 6.33 -5.93
CA GLY A 266 6.94 5.68 -4.69
C GLY A 266 5.76 5.36 -3.80
N GLU A 267 4.78 4.63 -4.34
CA GLU A 267 3.52 4.29 -3.69
C GLU A 267 3.79 3.54 -2.39
N VAL A 268 4.85 2.74 -2.35
CA VAL A 268 5.26 2.04 -1.13
C VAL A 268 5.63 3.01 0.00
N TYR A 269 6.30 4.14 -0.30
CA TYR A 269 6.64 5.16 0.70
C TYR A 269 5.41 5.96 1.11
N GLU A 270 4.54 6.31 0.16
CA GLU A 270 3.29 7.00 0.45
C GLU A 270 2.37 6.13 1.34
N CYS A 271 2.20 4.85 1.01
CA CYS A 271 1.46 3.92 1.85
C CYS A 271 2.08 3.79 3.25
N PHE A 272 3.41 3.73 3.34
CA PHE A 272 4.09 3.71 4.63
C PHE A 272 3.88 5.00 5.43
N LEU A 273 3.92 6.18 4.79
CA LEU A 273 3.65 7.46 5.44
C LEU A 273 2.27 7.46 6.11
N TYR A 274 1.22 7.06 5.39
CA TYR A 274 -0.13 6.99 5.96
C TYR A 274 -0.21 5.97 7.10
N ALA A 275 0.34 4.78 6.90
CA ALA A 275 0.35 3.74 7.94
C ALA A 275 1.08 4.22 9.21
N ALA A 276 2.23 4.89 9.05
CA ALA A 276 3.01 5.43 10.14
C ALA A 276 2.25 6.53 10.89
N PHE A 277 1.68 7.48 10.17
CA PHE A 277 0.89 8.58 10.74
C PHE A 277 -0.31 8.05 11.54
N PHE A 278 -1.10 7.15 10.96
CA PHE A 278 -2.29 6.61 11.64
C PHE A 278 -1.93 5.73 12.82
N TYR A 279 -0.84 4.94 12.75
CA TYR A 279 -0.35 4.17 13.88
C TYR A 279 0.13 5.07 15.03
N VAL A 280 1.01 6.04 14.75
CA VAL A 280 1.61 6.89 15.80
C VAL A 280 0.54 7.69 16.53
N TYR A 281 -0.40 8.29 15.80
CA TYR A 281 -1.41 9.17 16.37
C TYR A 281 -2.74 8.50 16.69
N ASP A 282 -2.86 7.18 16.43
CA ASP A 282 -4.06 6.38 16.72
C ASP A 282 -5.33 7.01 16.19
N TYR A 283 -5.26 7.43 14.93
CA TYR A 283 -6.44 7.83 14.20
C TYR A 283 -7.27 6.59 13.88
N PRO A 284 -8.56 6.56 14.25
CA PRO A 284 -9.45 5.50 13.81
C PRO A 284 -9.44 5.43 12.27
N TYR A 285 -9.30 4.24 11.69
CA TYR A 285 -9.25 4.02 10.25
C TYR A 285 -10.44 4.67 9.49
N ILE A 286 -11.60 4.77 10.17
CA ILE A 286 -12.79 5.47 9.66
C ILE A 286 -12.58 6.99 9.57
N ASN A 287 -11.91 7.61 10.54
CA ASN A 287 -11.61 9.06 10.52
C ASN A 287 -10.53 9.40 9.48
N ALA A 288 -9.65 8.45 9.18
CA ALA A 288 -8.61 8.55 8.15
C ALA A 288 -9.19 8.53 6.72
N MET A 289 -10.13 7.63 6.41
CA MET A 289 -10.75 7.53 5.09
C MET A 289 -11.78 8.63 4.81
N MET A 290 -12.35 9.24 5.84
CA MET A 290 -13.45 10.22 5.72
C MET A 290 -12.98 11.68 5.65
N ARG A 291 -11.66 11.95 5.59
CA ARG A 291 -11.11 13.29 5.31
C ARG A 291 -10.71 13.48 3.83
N VAL A 292 -11.48 12.87 2.92
CA VAL A 292 -11.42 13.23 1.50
C VAL A 292 -12.46 14.31 1.25
N GLY A 293 -12.02 15.57 1.31
CA GLY A 293 -12.72 16.73 0.75
C GLY A 293 -13.98 17.19 1.47
N ASN A 294 -13.89 18.36 2.10
CA ASN A 294 -14.65 19.56 1.71
C ASN A 294 -14.06 20.77 2.43
#